data_AF-A0A964LHC4-F1
#
_entry.id   AF-A0A964LHC4-F1
#
_cell.length_a   1.000
_cell.length_b   1.000
_cell.length_c   1.000
_cell.angle_alpha   90.00
_cell.angle_beta   90.00
_cell.angle_gamma   90.00
#
_symmetry.space_group_name_H-M   'P 1'
#
loop_
_entity.id
_entity.type
_entity.pdbx_description
1 polymer ?
#
loop_
_entity_poly.entity_id
_entity_poly.type
_entity_poly.pdbx_seq_one_letter_code
_entity_poly.pdbx_strand_id
1 'polypeptide(L)'
;MIARCGDLRQRYKTGINIAASLHFVAALPNTHYFEYCVEQGALRQTLTKQKFPVIDGDICVPEEPGLGIDLDEAVVEKYRVR
;
A
#
# COMPACT_ATOMS: atom_id res chain seq x y z
N MET A 1 0.39 -11.00 9.38
CA MET A 1 -1.11 -10.90 9.32
C MET A 1 -1.50 -10.66 7.87
N ILE A 2 -2.57 -11.28 7.38
CA ILE A 2 -2.97 -11.27 5.96
C ILE A 2 -4.34 -10.60 5.85
N ALA A 3 -4.48 -9.63 4.93
CA ALA A 3 -5.76 -9.01 4.62
C ALA A 3 -6.24 -9.45 3.22
N ARG A 4 -7.55 -9.65 3.04
CA ARG A 4 -8.14 -10.10 1.76
C ARG A 4 -8.63 -8.91 0.96
N CYS A 5 -8.45 -8.93 -0.35
CA CYS A 5 -8.88 -7.86 -1.25
C CYS A 5 -10.42 -7.82 -1.39
N GLY A 6 -11.06 -6.67 -1.16
CA GLY A 6 -12.50 -6.45 -1.30
C GLY A 6 -12.87 -4.97 -1.52
N ASP A 7 -14.09 -4.69 -2.00
CA ASP A 7 -14.57 -3.35 -2.39
C ASP A 7 -14.95 -2.47 -1.17
N LEU A 8 -13.95 -1.97 -0.43
CA LEU A 8 -14.15 -1.09 0.74
C LEU A 8 -13.16 0.10 0.77
N ARG A 9 -13.71 1.29 0.53
CA ARG A 9 -13.03 2.59 0.37
C ARG A 9 -11.88 2.91 1.38
N GLN A 10 -10.63 2.79 0.92
CA GLN A 10 -9.36 3.33 1.44
C GLN A 10 -8.52 3.93 0.28
N ARG A 11 -7.89 5.10 0.48
CA ARG A 11 -7.42 5.98 -0.61
C ARG A 11 -6.30 5.39 -1.50
N TYR A 12 -6.44 5.70 -2.79
CA TYR A 12 -6.03 4.94 -3.99
C TYR A 12 -4.68 5.32 -4.64
N LYS A 13 -3.86 6.20 -4.04
CA LYS A 13 -2.85 6.94 -4.85
C LYS A 13 -1.41 6.45 -4.80
N THR A 14 -0.93 5.87 -3.71
CA THR A 14 0.50 5.57 -3.52
C THR A 14 0.73 4.33 -2.66
N GLY A 15 1.91 3.71 -2.78
CA GLY A 15 2.32 2.62 -1.89
C GLY A 15 2.35 3.00 -0.41
N ILE A 16 2.52 4.30 -0.10
CA ILE A 16 2.44 4.83 1.27
C ILE A 16 1.06 4.62 1.89
N ASN A 17 0.01 4.93 1.13
CA ASN A 17 -1.36 4.81 1.63
C ASN A 17 -1.73 3.33 1.86
N ILE A 18 -1.25 2.46 0.99
CA ILE A 18 -1.46 1.01 1.11
C ILE A 18 -0.79 0.48 2.36
N ALA A 19 0.49 0.80 2.58
CA ALA A 19 1.21 0.38 3.79
C ALA A 19 0.51 0.86 5.07
N ALA A 20 0.15 2.14 5.14
CA ALA A 20 -0.53 2.71 6.30
C ALA A 20 -1.90 2.06 6.56
N SER A 21 -2.68 1.84 5.50
CA SER A 21 -3.99 1.22 5.60
C SER A 21 -3.89 -0.25 5.99
N LEU A 22 -2.89 -0.98 5.49
CA LEU A 22 -2.63 -2.38 5.86
C LEU A 22 -2.29 -2.50 7.35
N HIS A 23 -1.40 -1.65 7.85
CA HIS A 23 -1.08 -1.60 9.27
C HIS A 23 -2.32 -1.28 10.12
N PHE A 24 -3.14 -0.33 9.69
CA PHE A 24 -4.38 0.02 10.39
C PHE A 24 -5.38 -1.15 10.43
N VAL A 25 -5.62 -1.80 9.30
CA VAL A 25 -6.52 -2.97 9.20
C VAL A 25 -5.94 -4.16 9.98
N ALA A 26 -4.62 -4.34 9.98
CA ALA A 26 -3.98 -5.40 10.77
C ALA A 26 -4.12 -5.19 12.29
N ALA A 27 -4.29 -3.95 12.75
CA ALA A 27 -4.47 -3.66 14.17
C ALA A 27 -5.91 -3.90 14.67
N LEU A 28 -6.89 -4.05 13.77
CA LEU A 28 -8.30 -4.18 14.12
C LEU A 28 -8.74 -5.65 14.18
N PRO A 29 -9.53 -6.04 15.21
CA PRO A 29 -10.15 -7.37 15.22
C PRO A 29 -11.26 -7.45 14.15
N ASN A 30 -11.36 -8.60 13.48
CA ASN A 30 -12.41 -8.94 12.51
C ASN A 30 -12.41 -8.15 11.17
N THR A 31 -11.32 -7.49 10.81
CA THR A 31 -11.21 -6.84 9.50
C THR A 31 -10.46 -7.72 8.51
N HIS A 32 -11.22 -8.36 7.61
CA HIS A 32 -10.67 -9.26 6.59
C HIS A 32 -10.63 -8.63 5.20
N TYR A 33 -11.26 -7.48 4.98
CA TYR A 33 -11.39 -6.88 3.66
C TYR A 33 -10.56 -5.59 3.55
N PHE A 34 -9.87 -5.45 2.41
CA PHE A 34 -8.98 -4.35 2.08
C PHE A 34 -9.18 -3.92 0.62
N GLU A 35 -9.40 -2.64 0.35
CA GLU A 35 -9.47 -2.16 -1.04
C GLU A 35 -8.10 -2.12 -1.69
N TYR A 36 -7.99 -2.78 -2.83
CA TYR A 36 -6.80 -2.78 -3.66
C TYR A 36 -7.10 -2.23 -5.05
N CYS A 37 -6.72 -0.97 -5.28
CA CYS A 37 -6.87 -0.34 -6.58
C CYS A 37 -5.83 -0.91 -7.58
N VAL A 38 -6.28 -1.42 -8.72
CA VAL A 38 -5.44 -1.96 -9.80
C VAL A 38 -4.96 -0.91 -10.81
N GLU A 39 -5.27 0.37 -10.58
CA GLU A 39 -4.86 1.46 -11.45
C GLU A 39 -3.33 1.60 -11.49
N GLN A 40 -2.78 1.73 -12.69
CA GLN A 40 -1.33 1.75 -12.94
C GLN A 40 -0.74 3.18 -12.91
N GLY A 41 -1.16 4.01 -11.97
CA GLY A 41 -0.61 5.36 -11.82
C GLY A 41 0.90 5.34 -11.55
N ALA A 42 1.66 6.27 -12.15
CA ALA A 42 3.11 6.31 -12.05
C ALA A 42 3.60 6.35 -10.58
N LEU A 43 3.03 7.23 -9.74
CA LEU A 43 3.38 7.30 -8.32
C LEU A 43 3.03 6.02 -7.55
N ARG A 44 1.96 5.32 -7.92
CA ARG A 44 1.61 4.04 -7.31
C ARG A 44 2.63 2.95 -7.65
N GLN A 45 3.19 3.01 -8.86
CA GLN A 45 4.14 2.04 -9.36
C GLN A 45 5.60 2.38 -9.10
N THR A 46 5.96 3.63 -8.79
CA THR A 46 7.38 3.99 -8.70
C THR A 46 7.77 4.70 -7.41
N LEU A 47 6.81 5.25 -6.64
CA LEU A 47 7.17 6.04 -5.45
C LEU A 47 7.76 5.21 -4.31
N THR A 48 7.27 3.99 -4.10
CA THR A 48 7.77 3.08 -3.06
C THR A 48 8.56 1.94 -3.69
N LYS A 49 9.66 1.52 -3.04
CA LYS A 49 10.46 0.36 -3.49
C LYS A 49 9.68 -0.94 -3.32
N GLN A 50 8.97 -1.05 -2.21
CA GLN A 50 8.15 -2.19 -1.84
C GLN A 50 6.91 -2.26 -2.72
N LYS A 51 6.56 -3.50 -3.06
CA LYS A 51 5.37 -3.84 -3.84
C LYS A 51 4.41 -4.61 -2.96
N PHE A 52 3.14 -4.47 -3.30
CA PHE A 52 2.04 -5.03 -2.55
C PHE A 52 1.25 -5.99 -3.44
N PRO A 53 1.83 -7.10 -3.90
CA PRO A 53 1.11 -8.03 -4.76
C PRO A 53 -0.08 -8.64 -3.99
N VAL A 54 -1.18 -8.83 -4.71
CA VAL A 54 -2.30 -9.64 -4.22
C VAL A 54 -2.05 -11.07 -4.70
N ILE A 55 -1.92 -12.00 -3.76
CA ILE A 55 -1.65 -13.42 -4.00
C ILE A 55 -2.82 -14.20 -3.40
N ASP A 56 -3.52 -15.00 -4.21
CA ASP A 56 -4.70 -15.78 -3.77
C ASP A 56 -5.80 -14.96 -3.10
N GLY A 57 -5.93 -13.69 -3.51
CA GLY A 57 -6.88 -12.73 -2.96
C GLY A 57 -6.40 -12.04 -1.69
N ASP A 58 -5.17 -12.29 -1.26
CA ASP A 58 -4.59 -11.82 -0.01
C ASP A 58 -3.38 -10.89 -0.24
N ILE A 59 -3.16 -9.98 0.71
CA ILE A 59 -2.06 -9.02 0.71
C ILE A 59 -1.33 -9.05 2.06
N CYS A 60 0.01 -9.05 1.99
CA CYS A 60 0.87 -9.09 3.17
C CYS A 60 1.10 -7.68 3.73
N VAL A 61 1.01 -7.58 5.06
CA VAL A 61 1.41 -6.38 5.80
C VAL A 61 2.94 -6.31 5.84
N PRO A 62 3.58 -5.16 5.55
CA PRO A 62 5.02 -5.00 5.71
C PRO A 62 5.45 -5.20 7.17
N GLU A 63 6.55 -5.93 7.38
CA GLU A 63 7.07 -6.22 8.73
C GLU A 63 8.27 -5.34 9.12
N GLU A 64 8.83 -4.61 8.15
CA GLU A 64 9.94 -3.68 8.38
C GLU A 64 9.49 -2.50 9.27
N PRO A 65 10.43 -1.88 10.02
CA PRO A 65 10.10 -0.79 10.95
C PRO A 65 9.30 0.37 10.33
N GLY A 66 8.45 0.99 11.14
CA GLY A 66 7.59 2.09 10.71
C GLY A 66 6.47 1.60 9.79
N LEU A 67 6.34 2.19 8.60
CA LEU A 67 5.38 1.72 7.58
C LEU A 67 5.89 0.50 6.80
N GLY A 68 7.14 0.10 7.00
CA GLY A 68 7.81 -0.97 6.27
C GLY A 68 7.94 -0.70 4.76
N ILE A 69 8.12 0.57 4.41
CA ILE A 69 8.36 1.03 3.03
C ILE A 69 9.50 2.04 2.98
N ASP A 70 10.16 2.09 1.83
CA ASP A 70 11.15 3.07 1.45
C ASP A 70 10.68 3.83 0.21
N LEU A 71 11.00 5.12 0.18
CA LEU A 71 10.75 5.96 -0.99
C LEU A 71 11.88 5.83 -2.01
N ASP A 72 11.52 5.94 -3.28
CA ASP A 72 12.47 6.21 -4.35
C ASP A 72 12.69 7.72 -4.46
N GLU A 73 13.81 8.20 -3.91
CA GLU A 73 14.16 9.62 -3.90
C GLU A 73 14.27 10.23 -5.30
N ALA A 74 14.62 9.44 -6.32
CA ALA A 74 14.65 9.93 -7.71
C ALA A 74 13.24 10.21 -8.23
N VAL A 75 12.26 9.39 -7.83
CA VAL A 75 10.85 9.60 -8.14
C VAL A 75 10.28 10.77 -7.35
N VAL A 76 10.64 10.91 -6.07
CA VAL A 76 10.26 12.07 -5.27
C VAL A 76 10.72 13.36 -5.93
N GLU A 77 11.99 13.44 -6.35
CA GLU A 77 12.51 14.64 -7.00
C GLU A 77 11.82 14.92 -8.34
N LYS A 78 11.56 13.87 -9.14
CA LYS A 78 10.86 14.01 -10.42
C LYS A 78 9.44 14.59 -10.30
N TYR A 79 8.71 14.21 -9.25
CA TYR A 79 7.29 14.59 -9.06
C TYR A 79 7.10 15.70 -8.01
N ARG A 80 8.19 16.30 -7.51
CA ARG A 80 8.13 17.40 -6.53
C ARG A 80 7.46 18.62 -7.16
N VAL A 81 6.35 19.06 -6.56
CA VAL A 81 5.68 20.33 -6.93
C VAL A 81 6.47 21.50 -6.32
N ARG A 82 6.66 22.57 -7.11
CA ARG A 82 7.31 23.81 -6.67
C ARG A 82 6.29 24.90 -6.41
#